data_AF-A0A0K0ECJ7-F1
#
_entry.id   AF-A0A0K0ECJ7-F1
#
_cell.length_a   1.000
_cell.length_b   1.000
_cell.length_c   1.000
_cell.angle_alpha   90.00
_cell.angle_beta   90.00
_cell.angle_gamma   90.00
#
_symmetry.space_group_name_H-M   'P 1'
#
loop_
_entity.id
_entity.type
_entity.pdbx_description
1 polymer ?
#
loop_
_entity_poly.entity_id
_entity_poly.type
_entity_poly.pdbx_seq_one_letter_code
_entity_poly.pdbx_strand_id
1 'polypeptide(L)'
;MTISFEVIPECGLKNENIEFILGTPINQMISALQNVPRIVKNIQFIYCPKEPFSKDICINLKDDGIRLIFDSKQQVLKIIEVYAPSKLSLYFGQEIFSTPDQPADIQKVQGCFGATHPGEYDDLQKLFLLKWRGISFAFPAKDSSAVQSTYPHGLGSLHFSNSSIPQLERMTIFYGSSLSEIKMPSQPTYTLCGTNKLNKVDVIQDDGKIKGLKINFSCEWSNDGGYRKSENTTKTYEKIIMFDCKENQVISDLGAPSRIFYKSDEKMLIQKGGCKETKNDEEKADYFFNYFTMGLVS
;
A
#
# COMPACT_ATOMS: atom_id res chain seq x y z
N MET A 1 -11.30 18.63 13.05
CA MET A 1 -11.08 19.05 11.65
C MET A 1 -11.15 17.77 10.82
N THR A 2 -12.07 17.70 9.87
CA THR A 2 -12.27 16.53 9.02
C THR A 2 -11.16 16.47 7.99
N ILE A 3 -10.55 15.29 7.80
CA ILE A 3 -9.52 15.12 6.78
C ILE A 3 -10.18 15.12 5.40
N SER A 4 -9.62 15.90 4.49
CA SER A 4 -10.02 15.89 3.08
C SER A 4 -9.04 15.06 2.25
N PHE A 5 -9.55 14.41 1.20
CA PHE A 5 -8.74 13.69 0.21
C PHE A 5 -9.25 13.95 -1.21
N GLU A 6 -8.31 14.22 -2.11
CA GLU A 6 -8.51 14.05 -3.55
C GLU A 6 -8.58 12.57 -3.85
N VAL A 7 -9.63 12.17 -4.55
CA VAL A 7 -9.83 10.83 -5.05
C VAL A 7 -9.31 10.76 -6.48
N ILE A 8 -8.31 9.93 -6.75
CA ILE A 8 -7.75 9.78 -8.10
C ILE A 8 -7.95 8.32 -8.52
N PRO A 9 -8.94 8.02 -9.39
CA PRO A 9 -9.17 6.67 -9.89
C PRO A 9 -7.90 6.04 -10.43
N GLU A 10 -7.73 4.73 -10.22
CA GLU A 10 -6.54 3.96 -10.64
C GLU A 10 -5.21 4.38 -9.98
N CYS A 11 -5.21 5.42 -9.14
CA CYS A 11 -3.99 5.94 -8.51
C CYS A 11 -4.05 5.92 -6.98
N GLY A 12 -5.03 6.55 -6.35
CA GLY A 12 -5.14 6.57 -4.89
C GLY A 12 -5.82 7.79 -4.27
N LEU A 13 -5.48 8.07 -3.01
CA LEU A 13 -5.96 9.23 -2.26
C LEU A 13 -4.81 10.19 -1.96
N LYS A 14 -5.02 11.49 -2.16
CA LYS A 14 -4.00 12.51 -1.88
C LYS A 14 -4.54 13.64 -1.05
N ASN A 15 -3.74 14.15 -0.13
CA ASN A 15 -3.94 15.46 0.46
C ASN A 15 -2.58 16.12 0.73
N GLU A 16 -2.61 17.34 1.27
CA GLU A 16 -1.41 18.13 1.53
C GLU A 16 -0.41 17.48 2.51
N ASN A 17 -0.86 16.51 3.32
CA ASN A 17 -0.08 15.95 4.41
C ASN A 17 0.37 14.50 4.12
N ILE A 18 -0.44 13.71 3.41
CA ILE A 18 -0.18 12.30 3.14
C ILE A 18 -0.82 11.85 1.82
N GLU A 19 -0.10 10.98 1.11
CA GLU A 19 -0.57 10.33 -0.10
C GLU A 19 -0.65 8.81 0.08
N PHE A 20 -1.80 8.24 -0.23
CA PHE A 20 -2.01 6.79 -0.31
C PHE A 20 -2.06 6.39 -1.78
N ILE A 21 -0.92 5.95 -2.32
CA ILE A 21 -0.79 5.63 -3.75
C ILE A 21 -0.60 4.14 -3.96
N LEU A 22 -1.40 3.62 -4.89
CA LEU A 22 -1.33 2.24 -5.33
C LEU A 22 0.09 1.92 -5.84
N GLY A 23 0.64 0.79 -5.42
CA GLY A 23 2.00 0.37 -5.72
C GLY A 23 3.05 0.84 -4.71
N THR A 24 2.70 1.72 -3.78
CA THR A 24 3.62 2.12 -2.70
C THR A 24 3.93 0.92 -1.80
N PRO A 25 5.22 0.61 -1.55
CA PRO A 25 5.62 -0.46 -0.64
C PRO A 25 5.16 -0.24 0.81
N ILE A 26 4.87 -1.34 1.52
CA ILE A 26 4.35 -1.29 2.89
C ILE A 26 5.27 -0.56 3.87
N ASN A 27 6.58 -0.74 3.75
CA ASN A 27 7.56 -0.07 4.59
C ASN A 27 7.50 1.45 4.41
N GLN A 28 7.35 1.92 3.17
CA GLN A 28 7.25 3.34 2.90
C GLN A 28 5.94 3.92 3.39
N MET A 29 4.85 3.16 3.27
CA MET A 29 3.57 3.58 3.84
C MET A 29 3.66 3.72 5.36
N ILE A 30 4.31 2.77 6.04
CA ILE A 30 4.53 2.84 7.48
C ILE A 30 5.36 4.08 7.83
N SER A 31 6.45 4.34 7.12
CA SER A 31 7.28 5.54 7.32
C SER A 31 6.48 6.84 7.09
N ALA A 32 5.65 6.89 6.04
CA ALA A 32 4.79 8.05 5.76
C ALA A 32 3.79 8.29 6.90
N LEU A 33 3.14 7.24 7.39
CA LEU A 33 2.20 7.31 8.51
C LEU A 33 2.89 7.72 9.83
N GLN A 34 4.11 7.25 10.07
CA GLN A 34 4.91 7.64 11.24
C GLN A 34 5.28 9.13 11.25
N ASN A 35 5.33 9.77 10.08
CA ASN A 35 5.64 11.20 9.95
C ASN A 35 4.42 12.12 10.15
N VAL A 36 3.20 11.59 10.19
CA VAL A 36 1.96 12.37 10.37
C VAL A 36 1.11 11.97 11.59
N PRO A 37 1.70 11.76 12.78
CA PRO A 37 1.00 11.18 13.94
C PRO A 37 -0.09 12.09 14.53
N ARG A 38 -0.08 13.38 14.17
CA ARG A 38 -1.10 14.35 14.60
C ARG A 38 -2.38 14.26 13.76
N ILE A 39 -2.27 13.76 12.54
CA ILE A 39 -3.32 13.76 11.52
C ILE A 39 -3.99 12.39 11.49
N VAL A 40 -3.21 11.34 11.29
CA VAL A 40 -3.71 9.95 11.21
C VAL A 40 -3.46 9.26 12.54
N LYS A 41 -4.53 8.75 13.17
CA LYS A 41 -4.50 8.15 14.50
C LYS A 41 -5.15 6.76 14.50
N ASN A 42 -4.94 6.02 15.59
CA ASN A 42 -5.58 4.72 15.82
C ASN A 42 -5.36 3.73 14.66
N ILE A 43 -4.10 3.60 14.26
CA ILE A 43 -3.67 2.74 13.16
C ILE A 43 -3.57 1.30 13.67
N GLN A 44 -4.19 0.36 12.95
CA GLN A 44 -4.05 -1.06 13.20
C GLN A 44 -3.32 -1.76 12.07
N PHE A 45 -2.39 -2.64 12.44
CA PHE A 45 -1.68 -3.49 11.52
C PHE A 45 -2.21 -4.92 11.62
N ILE A 46 -2.81 -5.43 10.54
CA ILE A 46 -3.50 -6.72 10.50
C ILE A 46 -2.74 -7.63 9.54
N TYR A 47 -2.26 -8.77 10.04
CA TYR A 47 -1.56 -9.78 9.26
C TYR A 47 -1.80 -11.17 9.86
N CYS A 48 -1.51 -12.23 9.09
CA CYS A 48 -1.58 -13.61 9.58
C CYS A 48 -0.17 -14.11 9.93
N PRO A 49 0.18 -14.30 11.22
CA PRO A 49 1.51 -14.77 11.59
C PRO A 49 1.80 -16.21 11.16
N LYS A 50 0.76 -17.05 11.11
CA LYS A 50 0.89 -18.48 10.78
C LYS A 50 1.11 -18.71 9.28
N GLU A 51 0.51 -17.87 8.45
CA GLU A 51 0.52 -18.02 7.00
C GLU A 51 0.68 -16.63 6.33
N PRO A 52 1.86 -15.99 6.44
CA PRO A 52 2.06 -14.59 6.05
C PRO A 52 1.86 -14.31 4.56
N PHE A 53 2.03 -15.33 3.70
CA PHE A 53 1.86 -15.23 2.25
C PHE A 53 0.49 -15.71 1.74
N SER A 54 -0.38 -16.16 2.65
CA SER A 54 -1.72 -16.66 2.30
C SER A 54 -2.77 -15.56 2.27
N LYS A 55 -2.58 -14.52 3.09
CA LYS A 55 -3.52 -13.43 3.31
C LYS A 55 -2.80 -12.11 3.17
N ASP A 56 -3.47 -11.18 2.50
CA ASP A 56 -3.00 -9.82 2.35
C ASP A 56 -2.81 -9.14 3.71
N ILE A 57 -1.83 -8.24 3.76
CA ILE A 57 -1.54 -7.44 4.95
C ILE A 57 -2.38 -6.18 4.88
N CYS A 58 -2.99 -5.76 5.97
CA CYS A 58 -3.83 -4.56 6.00
C CYS A 58 -3.33 -3.55 7.03
N ILE A 59 -3.28 -2.28 6.64
CA ILE A 59 -3.17 -1.14 7.55
C ILE A 59 -4.54 -0.49 7.62
N ASN A 60 -5.15 -0.48 8.80
CA ASN A 60 -6.49 0.06 9.03
C ASN A 60 -6.43 1.35 9.85
N LEU A 61 -6.82 2.47 9.23
CA LEU A 61 -6.93 3.79 9.84
C LEU A 61 -8.34 3.92 10.41
N LYS A 62 -8.52 3.48 11.68
CA LYS A 62 -9.85 3.32 12.29
C LYS A 62 -10.61 4.63 12.44
N ASP A 63 -9.90 5.67 12.85
CA ASP A 63 -10.50 6.97 13.11
C ASP A 63 -10.96 7.62 11.81
N ASP A 64 -10.25 7.35 10.70
CA ASP A 64 -10.51 7.93 9.38
C ASP A 64 -11.43 7.07 8.50
N GLY A 65 -11.62 5.79 8.84
CA GLY A 65 -12.46 4.89 8.05
C GLY A 65 -11.81 4.38 6.76
N ILE A 66 -10.47 4.28 6.75
CA ILE A 66 -9.68 3.87 5.58
C ILE A 66 -8.94 2.57 5.87
N ARG A 67 -8.95 1.64 4.91
CA ARG A 67 -8.19 0.40 4.94
C ARG A 67 -7.28 0.32 3.71
N LEU A 68 -6.00 0.16 3.96
CA LEU A 68 -4.95 0.00 2.97
C LEU A 68 -4.58 -1.49 2.90
N ILE A 69 -4.79 -2.14 1.76
CA ILE A 69 -4.59 -3.59 1.58
C ILE A 69 -3.37 -3.80 0.69
N PHE A 70 -2.38 -4.51 1.24
CA PHE A 70 -1.10 -4.80 0.61
C PHE A 70 -1.07 -6.26 0.15
N ASP A 71 -0.58 -6.48 -1.06
CA ASP A 71 -0.38 -7.84 -1.55
C ASP A 71 0.59 -8.61 -0.66
N SER A 72 0.20 -9.81 -0.26
CA SER A 72 0.99 -10.64 0.65
C SER A 72 2.38 -11.03 0.13
N LYS A 73 2.59 -11.08 -1.19
CA LYS A 73 3.86 -11.53 -1.81
C LYS A 73 4.74 -10.35 -2.21
N GLN A 74 4.18 -9.37 -2.90
CA GLN A 74 4.88 -8.20 -3.41
C GLN A 74 4.99 -7.08 -2.38
N GLN A 75 4.18 -7.12 -1.31
CA GLN A 75 4.16 -6.13 -0.22
C GLN A 75 3.97 -4.68 -0.69
N VAL A 76 3.24 -4.49 -1.78
CA VAL A 76 2.85 -3.18 -2.31
C VAL A 76 1.35 -2.96 -2.16
N LEU A 77 0.96 -1.69 -2.01
CA LEU A 77 -0.44 -1.29 -1.86
C LEU A 77 -1.25 -1.67 -3.10
N LYS A 78 -2.23 -2.56 -2.94
CA LYS A 78 -3.06 -3.09 -4.01
C LYS A 78 -4.45 -2.47 -4.04
N ILE A 79 -5.03 -2.19 -2.87
CA ILE A 79 -6.39 -1.66 -2.72
C ILE A 79 -6.41 -0.59 -1.63
N ILE A 80 -7.14 0.49 -1.88
CA ILE A 80 -7.51 1.49 -0.88
C ILE A 80 -9.03 1.43 -0.72
N GLU A 81 -9.50 1.06 0.45
CA GLU A 81 -10.93 0.98 0.77
C GLU A 81 -11.27 2.05 1.80
N VAL A 82 -12.20 2.95 1.44
CA VAL A 82 -12.84 3.87 2.37
C VAL A 82 -14.17 3.24 2.76
N TYR A 83 -14.22 2.67 3.96
CA TYR A 83 -15.40 1.96 4.50
C TYR A 83 -16.27 2.84 5.42
N ALA A 84 -15.84 4.06 5.72
CA ALA A 84 -16.66 5.05 6.40
C ALA A 84 -16.46 6.44 5.76
N PRO A 85 -16.96 6.65 4.52
CA PRO A 85 -16.81 7.92 3.80
C PRO A 85 -17.45 9.10 4.55
N SER A 86 -18.40 8.85 5.45
CA SER A 86 -19.01 9.85 6.34
C SER A 86 -18.02 10.52 7.30
N LYS A 87 -16.79 10.02 7.42
CA LYS A 87 -15.73 10.59 8.26
C LYS A 87 -14.78 11.52 7.50
N LEU A 88 -14.92 11.60 6.18
CA LEU A 88 -13.97 12.27 5.30
C LEU A 88 -14.69 13.28 4.40
N SER A 89 -13.93 14.27 3.94
CA SER A 89 -14.35 15.11 2.81
C SER A 89 -13.65 14.62 1.55
N LEU A 90 -14.40 14.12 0.58
CA LEU A 90 -13.88 13.53 -0.65
C LEU A 90 -14.19 14.45 -1.84
N TYR A 91 -13.18 14.70 -2.65
CA TYR A 91 -13.31 15.49 -3.86
C TYR A 91 -12.62 14.83 -5.05
N PHE A 92 -13.14 15.10 -6.25
CA PHE A 92 -12.60 14.63 -7.51
C PHE A 92 -12.37 15.84 -8.42
N GLY A 93 -11.12 16.06 -8.83
CA GLY A 93 -10.73 17.31 -9.50
C GLY A 93 -11.00 18.52 -8.60
N GLN A 94 -11.94 19.38 -9.00
CA GLN A 94 -12.34 20.56 -8.23
C GLN A 94 -13.69 20.38 -7.51
N GLU A 95 -14.37 19.25 -7.70
CA GLU A 95 -15.70 19.03 -7.15
C GLU A 95 -15.64 18.20 -5.87
N ILE A 96 -16.13 18.78 -4.76
CA ILE A 96 -16.40 18.03 -3.53
C ILE A 96 -17.70 17.25 -3.74
N PHE A 97 -17.63 15.92 -3.65
CA PHE A 97 -18.79 15.06 -3.87
C PHE A 97 -19.31 14.39 -2.60
N SER A 98 -18.50 14.30 -1.54
CA SER A 98 -18.92 13.76 -0.24
C SER A 98 -18.30 14.56 0.90
N THR A 99 -19.08 14.91 1.91
CA THR A 99 -18.60 15.42 3.21
C THR A 99 -19.36 14.72 4.35
N PRO A 100 -18.91 14.83 5.62
CA PRO A 100 -19.66 14.28 6.74
C PRO A 100 -21.08 14.85 6.87
N ASP A 101 -21.25 16.14 6.57
CA ASP A 101 -22.52 16.84 6.66
C ASP A 101 -23.41 16.60 5.43
N GLN A 102 -22.80 16.30 4.28
CA GLN A 102 -23.47 15.98 3.02
C GLN A 102 -22.87 14.71 2.41
N PRO A 103 -23.28 13.53 2.88
CA PRO A 103 -22.84 12.27 2.32
C PRO A 103 -23.22 12.14 0.85
N ALA A 104 -22.31 11.63 0.02
CA ALA A 104 -22.61 11.39 -1.39
C ALA A 104 -23.75 10.38 -1.55
N ASP A 105 -24.66 10.65 -2.47
CA ASP A 105 -25.65 9.69 -2.94
C ASP A 105 -25.29 9.18 -4.35
N ILE A 106 -26.10 8.25 -4.87
CA ILE A 106 -25.90 7.67 -6.19
C ILE A 106 -25.88 8.75 -7.29
N GLN A 107 -26.78 9.73 -7.22
CA GLN A 107 -26.90 10.77 -8.25
C GLN A 107 -25.67 11.69 -8.24
N LYS A 108 -25.19 12.06 -7.05
CA LYS A 108 -23.99 12.90 -6.87
C LYS A 108 -22.75 12.19 -7.39
N VAL A 109 -22.59 10.89 -7.10
CA VAL A 109 -21.47 10.09 -7.62
C VAL A 109 -21.55 9.97 -9.15
N GLN A 110 -22.72 9.65 -9.71
CA GLN A 110 -22.89 9.58 -11.17
C GLN A 110 -22.68 10.93 -11.86
N GLY A 111 -23.12 12.02 -11.24
CA GLY A 111 -22.89 13.37 -11.75
C GLY A 111 -21.40 13.74 -11.77
N CYS A 112 -20.65 13.33 -10.75
CA CYS A 112 -19.23 13.66 -10.60
C CYS A 112 -18.31 12.78 -11.48
N PHE A 113 -18.57 11.47 -11.57
CA PHE A 113 -17.73 10.51 -12.31
C PHE A 113 -18.26 10.20 -13.72
N GLY A 114 -19.43 10.72 -14.08
CA GLY A 114 -20.05 10.54 -15.39
C GLY A 114 -20.72 9.18 -15.58
N ALA A 115 -21.02 8.85 -16.84
CA ALA A 115 -21.71 7.62 -17.20
C ALA A 115 -20.88 6.38 -16.83
N THR A 116 -21.56 5.35 -16.32
CA THR A 116 -20.98 4.05 -15.96
C THR A 116 -21.78 2.93 -16.63
N HIS A 117 -21.24 1.72 -16.60
CA HIS A 117 -22.03 0.52 -16.85
C HIS A 117 -23.20 0.43 -15.84
N PRO A 118 -24.28 -0.32 -16.16
CA PRO A 118 -25.36 -0.53 -15.20
C PRO A 118 -24.79 -1.09 -13.91
N GLY A 119 -25.26 -0.57 -12.77
CA GLY A 119 -24.78 -1.02 -11.48
C GLY A 119 -25.10 -2.49 -11.25
N GLU A 120 -24.20 -3.16 -10.53
CA GLU A 120 -24.33 -4.56 -10.18
C GLU A 120 -24.86 -4.67 -8.76
N TYR A 121 -25.79 -5.59 -8.53
CA TYR A 121 -26.29 -5.87 -7.19
C TYR A 121 -25.58 -7.09 -6.61
N ASP A 122 -24.93 -6.91 -5.48
CA ASP A 122 -24.35 -7.96 -4.66
C ASP A 122 -25.37 -8.40 -3.60
N ASP A 123 -25.99 -9.56 -3.83
CA ASP A 123 -27.01 -10.10 -2.94
C ASP A 123 -26.46 -10.61 -1.59
N LEU A 124 -25.17 -10.97 -1.54
CA LEU A 124 -24.51 -11.44 -0.32
C LEU A 124 -24.28 -10.28 0.64
N GLN A 125 -23.83 -9.14 0.12
CA GLN A 125 -23.58 -7.94 0.93
C GLN A 125 -24.78 -7.01 1.02
N LYS A 126 -25.83 -7.25 0.23
CA LYS A 126 -26.98 -6.32 0.05
C LYS A 126 -26.51 -4.93 -0.38
N LEU A 127 -25.54 -4.91 -1.30
CA LEU A 127 -24.94 -3.68 -1.82
C LEU A 127 -25.20 -3.54 -3.31
N PHE A 128 -25.44 -2.30 -3.73
CA PHE A 128 -25.44 -1.90 -5.13
C PHE A 128 -24.11 -1.23 -5.47
N LEU A 129 -23.42 -1.78 -6.47
CA LEU A 129 -22.08 -1.38 -6.87
C LEU A 129 -22.11 -0.60 -8.18
N LEU A 130 -21.60 0.62 -8.14
CA LEU A 130 -21.25 1.39 -9.33
C LEU A 130 -19.74 1.29 -9.57
N LYS A 131 -19.35 1.00 -10.81
CA LYS A 131 -17.95 0.71 -11.16
C LYS A 131 -17.46 1.61 -12.27
N TRP A 132 -16.27 2.17 -12.08
CA TRP A 132 -15.48 2.79 -13.12
C TRP A 132 -14.12 2.10 -13.16
N ARG A 133 -13.33 2.43 -14.17
CA ARG A 133 -11.93 1.98 -14.20
C ARG A 133 -11.21 2.52 -12.96
N GLY A 134 -10.64 1.60 -12.19
CA GLY A 134 -9.83 1.89 -11.01
C GLY A 134 -10.57 2.45 -9.78
N ILE A 135 -11.91 2.51 -9.80
CA ILE A 135 -12.70 2.91 -8.63
C ILE A 135 -14.10 2.28 -8.64
N SER A 136 -14.62 1.98 -7.47
CA SER A 136 -16.00 1.50 -7.29
C SER A 136 -16.64 2.10 -6.05
N PHE A 137 -17.95 2.23 -6.09
CA PHE A 137 -18.77 2.80 -5.02
C PHE A 137 -19.89 1.82 -4.67
N ALA A 138 -20.10 1.59 -3.38
CA ALA A 138 -21.11 0.69 -2.86
C ALA A 138 -22.16 1.46 -2.07
N PHE A 139 -23.42 1.16 -2.35
CA PHE A 139 -24.59 1.75 -1.73
C PHE A 139 -25.45 0.66 -1.11
N PRO A 140 -26.03 0.85 0.08
CA PRO A 140 -26.88 -0.14 0.71
C PRO A 140 -28.19 -0.31 -0.07
N ALA A 141 -28.55 -1.55 -0.36
CA ALA A 141 -29.81 -1.93 -0.98
C ALA A 141 -30.68 -2.66 0.05
N LYS A 142 -31.18 -1.91 1.03
CA LYS A 142 -31.93 -2.44 2.20
C LYS A 142 -33.23 -3.16 1.80
N ASP A 143 -33.86 -2.70 0.72
CA ASP A 143 -35.08 -3.31 0.18
C ASP A 143 -34.76 -4.02 -1.13
N SER A 144 -34.51 -5.33 -1.07
CA SER A 144 -34.33 -6.15 -2.29
C SER A 144 -35.53 -6.02 -3.24
N SER A 145 -36.72 -5.66 -2.76
CA SER A 145 -37.90 -5.39 -3.57
C SER A 145 -37.79 -4.14 -4.46
N ALA A 146 -36.94 -3.18 -4.10
CA ALA A 146 -36.62 -2.03 -4.96
C ALA A 146 -35.65 -2.42 -6.09
N VAL A 147 -34.92 -3.53 -5.93
CA VAL A 147 -34.05 -4.12 -6.96
C VAL A 147 -34.91 -4.89 -7.95
N GLN A 148 -35.69 -4.19 -8.78
CA GLN A 148 -36.24 -4.82 -9.98
C GLN A 148 -35.10 -4.99 -10.98
N SER A 149 -34.64 -6.22 -11.15
CA SER A 149 -33.79 -6.58 -12.28
C SER A 149 -34.62 -6.43 -13.56
N THR A 150 -34.58 -5.25 -14.16
CA THR A 150 -35.27 -4.97 -15.43
C THR A 150 -34.73 -5.86 -16.57
N TYR A 151 -33.55 -6.47 -16.38
CA TYR A 151 -32.95 -7.38 -17.34
C TYR A 151 -32.60 -8.74 -16.74
N PRO A 152 -32.81 -9.84 -17.51
CA PRO A 152 -32.53 -11.22 -17.08
C PRO A 152 -31.04 -11.54 -16.85
N HIS A 153 -30.13 -10.57 -17.04
CA HIS A 153 -28.68 -10.76 -16.95
C HIS A 153 -28.01 -9.96 -15.81
N GLY A 154 -28.73 -9.68 -14.72
CA GLY A 154 -28.14 -9.07 -13.52
C GLY A 154 -27.88 -7.56 -13.64
N LEU A 155 -28.39 -6.91 -14.69
CA LEU A 155 -28.40 -5.45 -14.80
C LEU A 155 -29.62 -4.94 -14.03
N GLY A 156 -29.41 -4.49 -12.79
CA GLY A 156 -30.44 -3.89 -11.96
C GLY A 156 -30.51 -2.39 -12.18
N SER A 157 -31.62 -1.87 -12.71
CA SER A 157 -31.90 -0.43 -12.59
C SER A 157 -32.64 -0.21 -11.28
N LEU A 158 -31.94 0.29 -10.26
CA LEU A 158 -32.61 0.63 -9.01
C LEU A 158 -33.40 1.92 -9.16
N HIS A 159 -34.72 1.81 -9.06
CA HIS A 159 -35.59 2.97 -8.87
C HIS A 159 -35.74 3.22 -7.37
N PHE A 160 -35.04 4.25 -6.87
CA PHE A 160 -35.24 4.73 -5.52
C PHE A 160 -36.34 5.79 -5.51
N SER A 161 -37.26 5.70 -4.55
CA SER A 161 -38.12 6.85 -4.22
C SER A 161 -37.25 7.97 -3.64
N ASN A 162 -37.52 9.25 -3.95
CA ASN A 162 -36.70 10.38 -3.48
C ASN A 162 -36.51 10.43 -1.95
N SER A 163 -37.42 9.83 -1.17
CA SER A 163 -37.34 9.74 0.29
C SER A 163 -36.40 8.64 0.81
N SER A 164 -35.82 7.81 -0.06
CA SER A 164 -35.02 6.63 0.33
C SER A 164 -33.75 6.46 -0.51
N ILE A 165 -33.16 7.54 -1.02
CA ILE A 165 -31.94 7.46 -1.82
C ILE A 165 -30.79 6.98 -0.91
N PRO A 166 -30.13 5.86 -1.23
CA PRO A 166 -29.08 5.30 -0.39
C PRO A 166 -27.82 6.18 -0.47
N GLN A 167 -27.21 6.37 0.69
CA GLN A 167 -25.96 7.11 0.84
C GLN A 167 -24.76 6.18 0.61
N LEU A 168 -23.64 6.77 0.20
CA LEU A 168 -22.41 6.05 -0.05
C LEU A 168 -21.93 5.36 1.24
N GLU A 169 -21.80 4.03 1.19
CA GLU A 169 -21.32 3.24 2.31
C GLU A 169 -19.84 2.90 2.16
N ARG A 170 -19.39 2.63 0.93
CA ARG A 170 -18.01 2.22 0.67
C ARG A 170 -17.50 2.73 -0.66
N MET A 171 -16.26 3.16 -0.68
CA MET A 171 -15.53 3.48 -1.90
C MET A 171 -14.24 2.68 -1.94
N THR A 172 -13.92 2.08 -3.08
CA THR A 172 -12.73 1.26 -3.24
C THR A 172 -11.96 1.69 -4.48
N ILE A 173 -10.68 2.03 -4.31
CA ILE A 173 -9.74 2.39 -5.37
C ILE A 173 -8.78 1.22 -5.58
N PHE A 174 -8.57 0.85 -6.83
CA PHE A 174 -7.74 -0.28 -7.23
C PHE A 174 -7.11 -0.01 -8.60
N TYR A 175 -6.11 -0.81 -8.98
CA TYR A 175 -5.47 -0.68 -10.28
C TYR A 175 -6.05 -1.70 -11.27
N GLY A 176 -6.55 -1.23 -12.43
CA GLY A 176 -7.20 -2.06 -13.45
C GLY A 176 -8.69 -1.76 -13.66
N SER A 177 -9.37 -2.66 -14.39
CA SER A 177 -10.75 -2.43 -14.84
C SER A 177 -11.81 -2.81 -13.82
N SER A 178 -11.55 -3.82 -12.98
CA SER A 178 -12.50 -4.32 -11.97
C SER A 178 -11.80 -4.92 -10.77
N LEU A 179 -12.52 -5.06 -9.65
CA LEU A 179 -12.02 -5.71 -8.43
C LEU A 179 -11.74 -7.21 -8.59
N SER A 180 -12.38 -7.87 -9.57
CA SER A 180 -12.12 -9.28 -9.89
C SER A 180 -10.84 -9.48 -10.69
N GLU A 181 -10.37 -8.45 -11.39
CA GLU A 181 -9.19 -8.48 -12.26
C GLU A 181 -8.15 -7.44 -11.82
N ILE A 182 -7.91 -7.33 -10.52
CA ILE A 182 -6.95 -6.37 -9.98
C ILE A 182 -5.56 -6.69 -10.53
N LYS A 183 -4.95 -5.68 -11.14
CA LYS A 183 -3.56 -5.73 -11.60
C LYS A 183 -2.67 -5.13 -10.52
N MET A 184 -1.44 -5.62 -10.43
CA MET A 184 -0.46 -5.01 -9.55
C MET A 184 0.11 -3.75 -10.21
N PRO A 185 -0.09 -2.57 -9.61
CA PRO A 185 0.51 -1.33 -10.11
C PRO A 185 2.04 -1.41 -10.00
N SER A 186 2.74 -0.79 -10.95
CA SER A 186 4.18 -0.55 -10.79
C SER A 186 4.42 0.41 -9.63
N GLN A 187 5.38 0.10 -8.77
CA GLN A 187 5.83 1.02 -7.72
C GLN A 187 6.14 2.40 -8.32
N PRO A 188 5.52 3.49 -7.83
CA PRO A 188 5.75 4.83 -8.36
C PRO A 188 7.22 5.26 -8.19
N THR A 189 7.85 5.84 -9.21
CA THR A 189 9.30 6.06 -9.18
C THR A 189 9.78 6.97 -8.05
N TYR A 190 9.01 8.01 -7.72
CA TYR A 190 9.32 8.94 -6.63
C TYR A 190 9.36 8.27 -5.25
N THR A 191 8.86 7.04 -5.11
CA THR A 191 8.99 6.28 -3.87
C THR A 191 10.43 5.83 -3.63
N LEU A 192 11.29 5.80 -4.67
CA LEU A 192 12.67 5.36 -4.50
C LEU A 192 13.47 6.35 -3.63
N CYS A 193 13.38 7.66 -3.81
CA CYS A 193 14.00 8.69 -2.95
C CYS A 193 15.44 8.33 -2.51
N GLY A 194 16.30 7.92 -3.44
CA GLY A 194 17.68 7.50 -3.16
C GLY A 194 17.84 6.11 -2.51
N THR A 195 16.77 5.35 -2.35
CA THR A 195 16.77 3.95 -1.89
C THR A 195 16.78 2.96 -3.04
N ASN A 196 17.27 1.75 -2.75
CA ASN A 196 17.25 0.64 -3.69
C ASN A 196 15.92 -0.11 -3.58
N LYS A 197 15.29 -0.40 -4.73
CA LYS A 197 14.17 -1.34 -4.84
C LYS A 197 14.70 -2.70 -5.24
N LEU A 198 14.47 -3.72 -4.42
CA LEU A 198 14.70 -5.09 -4.83
C LEU A 198 13.70 -5.52 -5.90
N ASN A 199 14.22 -6.07 -7.00
CA ASN A 199 13.40 -6.69 -8.04
C ASN A 199 13.38 -8.21 -7.89
N LYS A 200 14.53 -8.81 -7.58
CA LYS A 200 14.67 -10.27 -7.48
C LYS A 200 15.90 -10.66 -6.66
N VAL A 201 15.78 -11.73 -5.87
CA VAL A 201 16.92 -12.44 -5.29
C VAL A 201 16.89 -13.86 -5.81
N ASP A 202 17.98 -14.28 -6.44
CA ASP A 202 18.24 -15.65 -6.84
C ASP A 202 19.30 -16.26 -5.92
N VAL A 203 19.17 -17.56 -5.65
CA VAL A 203 20.10 -18.29 -4.79
C VAL A 203 21.18 -18.93 -5.66
N ILE A 204 22.45 -18.71 -5.31
CA ILE A 204 23.59 -19.38 -5.95
C ILE A 204 23.92 -20.63 -5.15
N GLN A 205 23.75 -21.79 -5.77
CA GLN A 205 23.99 -23.09 -5.16
C GLN A 205 25.09 -23.84 -5.90
N ASP A 206 25.93 -24.55 -5.16
CA ASP A 206 26.97 -25.43 -5.67
C ASP A 206 27.02 -26.67 -4.78
N ASP A 207 27.04 -27.86 -5.39
CA ASP A 207 26.94 -29.16 -4.70
C ASP A 207 25.79 -29.25 -3.67
N GLY A 208 24.65 -28.62 -3.96
CA GLY A 208 23.48 -28.58 -3.07
C GLY A 208 23.62 -27.66 -1.85
N LYS A 209 24.74 -26.93 -1.72
CA LYS A 209 24.96 -25.92 -0.67
C LYS A 209 24.76 -24.51 -1.23
N ILE A 210 24.08 -23.67 -0.47
CA ILE A 210 23.96 -22.25 -0.83
C ILE A 210 25.31 -21.58 -0.59
N LYS A 211 25.92 -21.05 -1.65
CA LYS A 211 27.19 -20.31 -1.58
C LYS A 211 27.02 -18.79 -1.62
N GLY A 212 25.88 -18.30 -2.12
CA GLY A 212 25.65 -16.87 -2.22
C GLY A 212 24.28 -16.49 -2.77
N LEU A 213 24.12 -15.19 -2.98
CA LEU A 213 22.90 -14.55 -3.47
C LEU A 213 23.22 -13.71 -4.70
N LYS A 214 22.35 -13.79 -5.70
CA LYS A 214 22.33 -12.94 -6.88
C LYS A 214 21.17 -11.97 -6.74
N ILE A 215 21.49 -10.69 -6.55
CA ILE A 215 20.55 -9.64 -6.18
C ILE A 215 20.37 -8.72 -7.38
N ASN A 216 19.13 -8.60 -7.86
CA ASN A 216 18.73 -7.64 -8.87
C ASN A 216 17.92 -6.53 -8.20
N PHE A 217 18.39 -5.28 -8.33
CA PHE A 217 17.73 -4.13 -7.74
C PHE A 217 17.76 -2.93 -8.68
N SER A 218 16.79 -2.04 -8.54
CA SER A 218 16.72 -0.78 -9.26
C SER A 218 16.92 0.39 -8.30
N CYS A 219 17.63 1.42 -8.74
CA CYS A 219 17.74 2.68 -8.03
C CYS A 219 17.54 3.86 -8.99
N GLU A 220 17.28 5.04 -8.43
CA GLU A 220 17.23 6.28 -9.19
C GLU A 220 18.61 6.60 -9.76
N TRP A 221 18.62 6.96 -11.02
CA TRP A 221 19.80 7.39 -11.75
C TRP A 221 19.54 8.80 -12.27
N SER A 222 20.31 9.76 -11.79
CA SER A 222 20.39 11.09 -12.38
C SER A 222 21.63 11.15 -13.26
N ASN A 223 21.47 11.42 -14.56
CA ASN A 223 22.60 11.83 -15.39
C ASN A 223 23.08 13.19 -14.89
N ASP A 224 24.29 13.18 -14.33
CA ASP A 224 25.05 14.35 -13.92
C ASP A 224 25.03 15.44 -15.02
N GLY A 225 24.67 16.67 -14.65
CA GLY A 225 24.76 17.88 -15.49
C GLY A 225 23.45 18.47 -16.06
N GLY A 226 22.33 17.75 -16.04
CA GLY A 226 21.05 18.27 -16.57
C GLY A 226 20.16 18.87 -15.48
N TYR A 227 20.22 20.19 -15.26
CA TYR A 227 19.46 20.88 -14.19
C TYR A 227 17.93 20.67 -14.19
N ARG A 228 17.32 20.12 -15.24
CA ARG A 228 15.87 19.88 -15.32
C ARG A 228 15.53 18.76 -16.30
N LYS A 229 15.34 17.53 -15.82
CA LYS A 229 14.44 16.57 -16.47
C LYS A 229 13.54 15.96 -15.40
N SER A 230 12.25 16.09 -15.62
CA SER A 230 11.17 15.88 -14.65
C SER A 230 10.86 14.42 -14.33
N GLU A 231 11.74 13.48 -14.69
CA GLU A 231 11.52 12.06 -14.46
C GLU A 231 12.81 11.43 -13.95
N ASN A 232 12.77 10.97 -12.70
CA ASN A 232 13.84 10.17 -12.12
C ASN A 232 13.92 8.88 -12.95
N THR A 233 14.92 8.77 -13.84
CA THR A 233 15.14 7.51 -14.57
C THR A 233 15.61 6.46 -13.59
N THR A 234 15.12 5.23 -13.72
CA THR A 234 15.62 4.11 -12.90
C THR A 234 16.63 3.31 -13.69
N LYS A 235 17.67 2.82 -13.00
CA LYS A 235 18.64 1.90 -13.57
C LYS A 235 18.67 0.63 -12.73
N THR A 236 18.68 -0.50 -13.42
CA THR A 236 18.74 -1.81 -12.80
C THR A 236 20.18 -2.29 -12.72
N TYR A 237 20.53 -2.86 -11.58
CA TYR A 237 21.83 -3.41 -11.26
C TYR A 237 21.68 -4.87 -10.86
N GLU A 238 22.74 -5.62 -11.10
CA GLU A 238 22.85 -7.01 -10.70
C GLU A 238 24.16 -7.18 -9.93
N LYS A 239 24.06 -7.71 -8.72
CA LYS A 239 25.19 -7.92 -7.80
C LYS A 239 25.17 -9.34 -7.29
N ILE A 240 26.36 -9.94 -7.18
CA ILE A 240 26.55 -11.29 -6.67
C ILE A 240 27.32 -11.17 -5.36
N ILE A 241 26.75 -11.75 -4.29
CA ILE A 241 27.34 -11.73 -2.96
C ILE A 241 27.49 -13.16 -2.50
N MET A 242 28.73 -13.57 -2.26
CA MET A 242 29.05 -14.89 -1.74
C MET A 242 29.15 -14.83 -0.21
N PHE A 243 28.79 -15.91 0.49
CA PHE A 243 28.78 -15.94 1.95
C PHE A 243 30.19 -15.96 2.59
N ASP A 244 31.23 -16.11 1.78
CA ASP A 244 32.65 -16.01 2.17
C ASP A 244 33.25 -14.62 1.92
N CYS A 245 32.45 -13.67 1.40
CA CYS A 245 32.89 -12.29 1.21
C CYS A 245 33.02 -11.54 2.54
N LYS A 246 33.96 -10.61 2.58
CA LYS A 246 34.13 -9.68 3.71
C LYS A 246 33.03 -8.61 3.71
N GLU A 247 32.74 -8.06 4.88
CA GLU A 247 31.69 -7.06 5.09
C GLU A 247 31.92 -5.80 4.24
N ASN A 248 33.17 -5.37 4.09
CA ASN A 248 33.51 -4.23 3.24
C ASN A 248 33.19 -4.46 1.76
N GLN A 249 33.29 -5.70 1.28
CA GLN A 249 32.88 -6.07 -0.07
C GLN A 249 31.35 -6.01 -0.22
N VAL A 250 30.62 -6.52 0.78
CA VAL A 250 29.15 -6.46 0.83
C VAL A 250 28.66 -5.00 0.78
N ILE A 251 29.25 -4.12 1.60
CA ILE A 251 28.92 -2.67 1.59
C ILE A 251 29.26 -2.04 0.23
N SER A 252 30.40 -2.41 -0.36
CA SER A 252 30.80 -1.89 -1.69
C SER A 252 29.81 -2.30 -2.79
N ASP A 253 29.27 -3.51 -2.72
CA ASP A 253 28.34 -4.03 -3.72
C ASP A 253 26.89 -3.59 -3.53
N LEU A 254 26.40 -3.55 -2.28
CA LEU A 254 25.03 -3.16 -1.94
C LEU A 254 24.85 -1.66 -1.73
N GLY A 255 25.93 -0.95 -1.46
CA GLY A 255 25.92 0.43 -1.00
C GLY A 255 25.65 0.57 0.49
N ALA A 256 25.29 1.78 0.90
CA ALA A 256 25.04 2.11 2.29
C ALA A 256 23.80 1.36 2.83
N PRO A 257 23.87 0.80 4.05
CA PRO A 257 22.73 0.17 4.68
C PRO A 257 21.64 1.19 5.04
N SER A 258 20.38 0.74 5.10
CA SER A 258 19.28 1.60 5.55
C SER A 258 19.44 1.97 7.03
N ARG A 259 19.97 1.06 7.84
CA ARG A 259 20.27 1.29 9.25
C ARG A 259 21.36 0.34 9.76
N ILE A 260 22.18 0.83 10.68
CA ILE A 260 23.17 0.04 11.42
C ILE A 260 22.60 -0.22 12.81
N PHE A 261 22.70 -1.45 13.30
CA PHE A 261 22.28 -1.82 14.64
C PHE A 261 23.44 -2.45 15.40
N TYR A 262 23.63 -2.03 16.65
CA TYR A 262 24.66 -2.59 17.52
C TYR A 262 24.04 -3.66 18.42
N LYS A 263 24.68 -4.81 18.54
CA LYS A 263 24.20 -5.90 19.43
C LYS A 263 24.34 -5.56 20.90
N SER A 264 25.13 -4.53 21.22
CA SER A 264 25.23 -3.93 22.56
C SER A 264 24.08 -2.98 22.89
N ASP A 265 23.26 -2.56 21.91
CA ASP A 265 22.10 -1.70 22.18
C ASP A 265 21.12 -2.41 23.11
N GLU A 266 20.60 -1.70 24.11
CA GLU A 266 19.69 -2.24 25.13
C GLU A 266 18.48 -2.98 24.52
N LYS A 267 17.96 -2.45 23.40
CA LYS A 267 16.85 -3.05 22.63
C LYS A 267 17.19 -4.42 22.05
N MET A 268 18.48 -4.72 21.86
CA MET A 268 19.00 -5.99 21.32
C MET A 268 19.43 -6.96 22.42
N LEU A 269 19.69 -6.48 23.65
CA LEU A 269 20.08 -7.33 24.78
C LEU A 269 19.01 -8.35 25.18
N ILE A 270 17.72 -8.06 24.92
CA ILE A 270 16.64 -9.02 25.14
C ILE A 270 16.83 -10.33 24.36
N GLN A 271 17.53 -10.28 23.21
CA GLN A 271 17.84 -11.45 22.40
C GLN A 271 18.99 -12.28 22.99
N LYS A 272 19.84 -11.70 23.85
CA LYS A 272 20.98 -12.42 24.46
C LYS A 272 20.53 -13.45 25.51
N GLY A 273 19.28 -13.37 26.00
CA GLY A 273 18.80 -14.18 27.13
C GLY A 273 19.52 -13.78 28.42
N GLY A 274 18.79 -13.61 29.52
CA GLY A 274 19.25 -12.91 30.74
C GLY A 274 20.44 -13.50 31.52
N CYS A 275 21.28 -14.37 30.95
CA CYS A 275 22.33 -15.07 31.68
C CYS A 275 23.69 -15.13 30.92
N LYS A 276 24.00 -14.15 30.08
CA LYS A 276 25.31 -14.04 29.44
C LYS A 276 25.95 -12.67 29.68
N GLU A 277 26.17 -12.35 30.95
CA GLU A 277 27.23 -11.42 31.34
C GLU A 277 28.57 -12.16 31.30
N THR A 278 28.98 -12.66 30.13
CA THR A 278 30.37 -13.07 29.95
C THR A 278 31.19 -11.80 29.83
N LYS A 279 31.95 -11.49 30.90
CA LYS A 279 32.86 -10.35 31.08
C LYS A 279 33.88 -10.08 29.95
N ASN A 280 33.87 -10.89 28.88
CA ASN A 280 34.77 -10.77 27.73
C ASN A 280 34.08 -10.22 26.47
N ASP A 281 32.79 -9.89 26.52
CA ASP A 281 32.07 -9.29 25.37
C ASP A 281 32.38 -7.80 25.17
N GLU A 282 33.04 -7.13 26.12
CA GLU A 282 33.39 -5.69 26.02
C GLU A 282 34.34 -5.38 24.85
N GLU A 283 35.13 -6.35 24.38
CA GLU A 283 36.14 -6.11 23.35
C GLU A 283 35.60 -6.15 21.90
N LYS A 284 34.37 -6.61 21.66
CA LYS A 284 33.81 -6.67 20.30
C LYS A 284 32.46 -5.98 20.24
N ALA A 285 32.49 -4.71 19.84
CA ALA A 285 31.32 -4.00 19.36
C ALA A 285 30.79 -4.69 18.09
N ASP A 286 29.95 -5.70 18.29
CA ASP A 286 29.32 -6.47 17.24
C ASP A 286 28.09 -5.70 16.72
N TYR A 287 27.99 -5.54 15.40
CA TYR A 287 26.95 -4.79 14.73
C TYR A 287 26.55 -5.48 13.43
N PHE A 288 25.39 -5.13 12.92
CA PHE A 288 24.88 -5.67 11.66
C PHE A 288 24.22 -4.58 10.83
N PHE A 289 24.19 -4.80 9.52
CA PHE A 289 23.66 -3.90 8.51
C PHE A 289 22.27 -4.34 8.08
N ASN A 290 21.29 -3.47 8.26
CA ASN A 290 19.93 -3.71 7.78
C ASN A 290 19.71 -3.00 6.44
N TYR A 291 19.53 -3.79 5.38
CA TYR A 291 19.14 -3.36 4.05
C TYR A 291 17.64 -3.57 3.87
N PHE A 292 16.85 -2.81 4.63
CA PHE A 292 15.42 -3.04 4.79
C PHE A 292 14.65 -2.98 3.46
N THR A 293 15.01 -2.06 2.56
CA THR A 293 14.37 -1.96 1.23
C THR A 293 14.70 -3.12 0.29
N MET A 294 15.76 -3.88 0.61
CA MET A 294 16.13 -5.11 -0.08
C MET A 294 15.72 -6.38 0.69
N GLY A 295 15.15 -6.25 1.88
CA GLY A 295 14.81 -7.40 2.73
C GLY A 295 16.02 -8.21 3.19
N LEU A 296 17.21 -7.62 3.24
CA LEU A 296 18.46 -8.30 3.61
C LEU A 296 18.99 -7.75 4.93
N VAL A 297 19.61 -8.63 5.73
CA VAL A 297 20.37 -8.28 6.92
C VAL A 297 21.74 -8.95 6.78
N SER A 298 22.81 -8.17 6.92
CA SER A 298 24.20 -8.63 6.86
C SER A 298 24.90 -8.42 8.19
#